data_AF-A0A527Y7L0-F1
#
_entry.id   AF-A0A527Y7L0-F1
#
_cell.length_a   1.000
_cell.length_b   1.000
_cell.length_c   1.000
_cell.angle_alpha   90.00
_cell.angle_beta   90.00
_cell.angle_gamma   90.00
#
_symmetry.space_group_name_H-M   'P 1'
#
loop_
_entity.id
_entity.type
_entity.pdbx_description
1 polymer ?
#
loop_
_entity_poly.entity_id
_entity_poly.type
_entity_poly.pdbx_seq_one_letter_code
_entity_poly.pdbx_strand_id
1 'polypeptide(L)' 'PYRRAGRGEHIDLAAPGVQVWTAASVSGARPKTGTSFAAPFVAAAAALMKSANSNATTADIQDALGKSAEDLGA' A
#
# COMPACT_ATOMS: atom_id res chain seq x y z
N PRO A 1 -11.79 5.71 -10.56
CA PRO A 1 -10.54 6.12 -9.87
C PRO A 1 -10.78 7.33 -8.92
N TYR A 2 -10.15 7.36 -7.72
CA TYR A 2 -10.31 8.48 -6.77
C TYR A 2 -9.63 9.75 -7.29
N ARG A 3 -10.37 10.88 -7.33
CA ARG A 3 -9.91 12.09 -8.04
C ARG A 3 -8.60 12.67 -7.49
N ARG A 4 -8.39 12.62 -6.17
CA ARG A 4 -7.23 13.20 -5.48
C ARG A 4 -6.07 12.21 -5.27
N ALA A 5 -6.13 11.00 -5.84
CA ALA A 5 -4.97 10.11 -5.84
C ALA A 5 -3.85 10.69 -6.70
N GLY A 6 -2.59 10.46 -6.30
CA GLY A 6 -1.42 10.77 -7.14
C GLY A 6 -1.47 9.98 -8.45
N ARG A 7 -0.92 10.56 -9.52
CA ARG A 7 -0.88 9.98 -10.86
C ARG A 7 0.43 10.36 -11.55
N GLY A 8 0.95 9.46 -12.38
CA GLY A 8 2.16 9.67 -13.18
C GLY A 8 3.11 8.49 -13.10
N GLU A 9 4.18 8.52 -13.90
CA GLU A 9 5.17 7.44 -14.03
C GLU A 9 5.95 7.14 -12.75
N HIS A 10 5.90 8.03 -11.76
CA HIS A 10 6.55 7.86 -10.46
C HIS A 10 5.77 6.98 -9.47
N ILE A 11 4.58 6.49 -9.85
CA ILE A 11 3.76 5.64 -8.98
C ILE A 11 4.12 4.18 -9.25
N ASP A 12 4.69 3.50 -8.26
CA ASP A 12 5.04 2.08 -8.37
C ASP A 12 3.82 1.16 -8.31
N LEU A 13 2.90 1.37 -7.35
CA LEU A 13 1.67 0.58 -7.19
C LEU A 13 0.59 1.33 -6.40
N ALA A 14 -0.65 0.86 -6.53
CA ALA A 14 -1.80 1.34 -5.77
C ALA A 14 -2.13 0.43 -4.58
N ALA A 15 -2.71 1.00 -3.53
CA ALA A 15 -3.23 0.27 -2.37
C ALA A 15 -4.45 0.98 -1.77
N PRO A 16 -5.25 0.32 -0.89
CA PRO A 16 -6.45 0.92 -0.31
C PRO A 16 -6.14 2.21 0.47
N GLY A 17 -6.65 3.34 0.00
CA GLY A 17 -6.41 4.65 0.62
C GLY A 17 -7.65 5.52 0.77
N VAL A 18 -8.85 5.02 0.45
CA VAL A 18 -10.11 5.77 0.52
C VAL A 18 -11.03 5.11 1.54
N GLN A 19 -11.55 5.90 2.48
CA GLN A 19 -12.42 5.43 3.56
C GLN A 19 -11.84 4.23 4.35
N VAL A 20 -10.52 4.22 4.53
CA VAL A 20 -9.82 3.21 5.35
C VAL A 20 -10.14 3.49 6.81
N TRP A 21 -10.68 2.50 7.52
CA TRP A 21 -10.90 2.61 8.96
C TRP A 21 -9.57 2.51 9.71
N THR A 22 -9.23 3.55 10.45
CA THR A 22 -8.02 3.57 11.29
C THR A 22 -8.35 3.89 12.73
N ALA A 23 -7.52 3.42 13.66
CA ALA A 23 -7.60 3.82 15.06
C ALA A 23 -7.58 5.36 15.17
N ALA A 24 -8.45 5.90 16.01
CA ALA A 24 -8.47 7.32 16.32
C ALA A 24 -7.67 7.61 17.60
N SER A 25 -7.11 8.80 17.71
CA SER A 25 -6.19 9.18 18.81
C SER A 25 -6.77 9.14 20.21
N VAL A 26 -8.10 9.03 20.36
CA VAL A 26 -8.78 9.01 21.67
C VAL A 26 -9.46 7.68 21.88
N SER A 27 -10.40 7.32 21.00
CA SER A 27 -11.12 6.04 21.09
C SER A 27 -11.74 5.66 19.76
N GLY A 28 -11.91 4.35 19.57
CA GLY A 28 -12.55 3.77 18.39
C GLY A 28 -11.74 3.94 17.11
N ALA A 29 -12.45 3.87 15.99
CA ALA A 29 -11.88 4.01 14.67
C ALA A 29 -12.65 5.08 13.88
N ARG A 30 -12.00 5.68 12.89
CA ARG A 30 -12.64 6.63 11.97
C ARG A 30 -12.15 6.37 10.54
N PRO A 31 -13.01 6.54 9.52
CA PRO A 31 -12.57 6.45 8.14
C PRO A 31 -11.65 7.62 7.81
N LYS A 32 -10.55 7.32 7.15
CA LYS A 32 -9.58 8.28 6.63
C LYS A 32 -9.34 8.04 5.14
N THR A 33 -8.96 9.11 4.45
CA THR A 33 -8.70 9.08 3.01
C THR A 33 -7.41 9.82 2.71
N GLY A 34 -6.50 9.17 1.97
CA GLY A 34 -5.22 9.72 1.55
C GLY A 34 -4.21 8.61 1.25
N THR A 35 -3.18 8.91 0.47
CA THR A 35 -2.08 7.97 0.19
C THR A 35 -1.30 7.60 1.44
N SER A 36 -1.29 8.46 2.48
CA SER A 36 -0.79 8.14 3.82
C SER A 36 -1.45 6.91 4.43
N PHE A 37 -2.68 6.59 4.01
CA PHE A 37 -3.43 5.42 4.48
C PHE A 37 -3.32 4.21 3.54
N ALA A 38 -2.82 4.41 2.31
CA ALA A 38 -2.43 3.35 1.39
C ALA A 38 -1.04 2.77 1.71
N ALA A 39 -0.08 3.64 2.06
CA ALA A 39 1.29 3.27 2.42
C ALA A 39 1.40 2.11 3.45
N PRO A 40 0.64 2.07 4.57
CA PRO A 40 0.76 0.97 5.52
C PRO A 40 0.36 -0.40 4.97
N PHE A 41 -0.53 -0.49 3.96
CA PHE A 41 -0.85 -1.76 3.31
C PHE A 41 0.35 -2.33 2.55
N VAL A 42 1.05 -1.48 1.80
CA VAL A 42 2.28 -1.87 1.08
C VAL A 42 3.40 -2.22 2.05
N ALA A 43 3.56 -1.43 3.13
CA ALA A 43 4.55 -1.71 4.16
C ALA A 43 4.30 -3.05 4.88
N ALA A 44 3.04 -3.37 5.18
CA ALA A 44 2.66 -4.65 5.78
C ALA A 44 2.93 -5.83 4.82
N ALA A 45 2.57 -5.69 3.53
CA ALA A 45 2.87 -6.71 2.52
C ALA A 45 4.38 -6.96 2.39
N ALA A 46 5.19 -5.89 2.32
CA ALA A 46 6.65 -5.99 2.30
C ALA A 46 7.22 -6.68 3.55
N ALA A 47 6.70 -6.34 4.73
CA ALA A 47 7.11 -6.98 5.98
C ALA A 47 6.77 -8.47 6.02
N LEU A 48 5.59 -8.87 5.53
CA LEU A 48 5.20 -10.28 5.42
C LEU A 48 6.11 -11.04 4.44
N MET A 49 6.44 -10.45 3.29
CA MET A 49 7.37 -11.04 2.33
C MET A 49 8.77 -11.22 2.93
N LYS A 50 9.28 -10.21 3.64
CA LYS A 50 10.56 -10.30 4.35
C LYS A 50 10.54 -11.31 5.49
N SER A 51 9.40 -11.45 6.18
CA SER A 51 9.23 -12.46 7.22
C SER A 51 9.20 -13.87 6.65
N ALA A 52 8.61 -14.07 5.46
CA ALA A 52 8.57 -15.36 4.79
C ALA A 52 9.92 -15.76 4.19
N ASN A 53 10.71 -14.78 3.74
CA ASN A 53 12.07 -14.97 3.25
C ASN A 53 13.00 -13.88 3.78
N SER A 54 13.71 -14.17 4.87
CA SER A 54 14.63 -13.23 5.52
C SER A 54 15.82 -12.84 4.65
N ASN A 55 16.17 -13.65 3.63
CA ASN A 55 17.24 -13.35 2.69
C ASN A 55 16.79 -12.50 1.50
N ALA A 56 15.48 -12.29 1.30
CA ALA A 56 14.98 -11.45 0.21
C ALA A 56 15.55 -10.03 0.32
N THR A 57 16.12 -9.54 -0.77
CA THR A 57 16.61 -8.16 -0.86
C THR A 57 15.44 -7.19 -1.01
N THR A 58 15.70 -5.90 -0.84
CA THR A 58 14.69 -4.87 -1.12
C THR A 58 14.21 -4.92 -2.57
N ALA A 59 15.11 -5.21 -3.51
CA ALA A 59 14.78 -5.35 -4.92
C ALA A 59 13.87 -6.56 -5.18
N ASP A 60 14.13 -7.70 -4.54
CA ASP A 60 13.28 -8.89 -4.64
C ASP A 60 11.86 -8.60 -4.12
N ILE A 61 11.75 -7.86 -3.02
CA ILE A 61 10.45 -7.49 -2.44
C ILE A 61 9.72 -6.49 -3.34
N GLN A 62 10.41 -5.49 -3.89
CA GLN A 62 9.81 -4.52 -4.79
C GLN A 62 9.29 -5.20 -6.07
N ASP A 63 10.08 -6.10 -6.65
CA ASP A 63 9.69 -6.88 -7.83
C ASP A 63 8.52 -7.82 -7.52
N ALA A 64 8.53 -8.51 -6.37
CA ALA A 64 7.42 -9.36 -5.94
C ALA A 64 6.13 -8.56 -5.71
N LEU A 65 6.21 -7.39 -5.08
CA LEU A 65 5.07 -6.49 -4.90
C LEU A 65 4.49 -6.08 -6.26
N GLY A 66 5.34 -5.61 -7.18
CA GLY A 66 4.92 -5.22 -8.53
C GLY A 66 4.27 -6.36 -9.31
N LYS A 67 4.86 -7.56 -9.28
CA LYS A 67 4.31 -8.77 -9.94
C LYS A 67 3.01 -9.27 -9.32
N SER A 68 2.80 -9.01 -8.03
CA SER A 68 1.58 -9.41 -7.32
C SER A 68 0.44 -8.38 -7.45
N ALA A 69 0.72 -7.20 -7.99
CA ALA A 69 -0.27 -6.16 -8.17
C ALA A 69 -1.27 -6.55 -9.27
N GLU A 70 -2.55 -6.32 -9.00
CA GLU A 70 -3.58 -6.39 -10.03
C GLU A 70 -3.54 -5.11 -10.88
N ASP A 71 -3.49 -5.27 -12.21
CA ASP A 71 -3.61 -4.16 -13.14
C ASP A 71 -5.05 -3.60 -13.12
N LEU A 72 -5.19 -2.37 -12.63
CA LEU A 72 -6.47 -1.67 -12.54
C LEU A 72 -6.74 -0.76 -13.75
N GLY A 73 -5.91 -0.84 -14.81
CA GLY A 73 -6.00 -0.08 -16.06
C GLY A 73 -5.13 1.19 -16.09
N ALA A 74 -5.03 1.89 -17.21
CA ALA A 74 -5.73 1.76 -18.50
C ALA A 74 -4.81 1.25 -19.62
#